data_AF-A0A5C5TNI4-F1
#
_entry.id   AF-A0A5C5TNI4-F1
#
_cell.length_a   1.000
_cell.length_b   1.000
_cell.length_c   1.000
_cell.angle_alpha   90.00
_cell.angle_beta   90.00
_cell.angle_gamma   90.00
#
_symmetry.space_group_name_H-M   'P 1'
#
loop_
_entity.id
_entity.type
_entity.pdbx_description
1 polymer ?
#
loop_
_entity_poly.entity_id
_entity_poly.type
_entity_poly.pdbx_seq_one_letter_code
_entity_poly.pdbx_strand_id
1 'polypeptide(L)'
;MHNHGIRNPQRSALICVAVTVVAWAFVAWGALEMHMAGEETLGSGLKIGLALLPAILAPAMFYNFWRGMKVFAAIRRGENEIGRWTATAAELAEFSANDHARNALGRENLNMWTPPRRPPPQGIEIIFVADGVLVGDTYFALITTGMFKITGVRILSESLPAIAFRTGATWMHEHRVHTAVGALRIPVSRAASAAAARVLGHFERVDAREIIVNPGFYRGRMLVGLFGAPIFFAVAAVGFTLKLTGRYNDSDDVSGLLIVIGILLGGAMLVLALAAWWLGRAQRRKPRAR
;
A
#
# COMPACT_ATOMS: atom_id res chain seq x y z
N MET A 1 -0.73 15.35 0.36
CA MET A 1 -1.43 14.04 0.45
C MET A 1 -1.20 13.48 1.85
N HIS A 2 -2.25 13.15 2.60
CA HIS A 2 -2.15 12.60 3.95
C HIS A 2 -2.22 11.07 3.91
N ASN A 3 -1.35 10.37 4.64
CA ASN A 3 -1.48 8.92 4.80
C ASN A 3 -2.53 8.65 5.88
N HIS A 4 -3.74 8.27 5.48
CA HIS A 4 -4.84 7.98 6.43
C HIS A 4 -4.73 6.61 7.12
N GLY A 5 -3.64 5.87 6.85
CA GLY A 5 -3.50 4.48 7.25
C GLY A 5 -4.39 3.55 6.43
N ILE A 6 -4.11 2.26 6.50
CA ILE A 6 -4.95 1.23 5.90
C ILE A 6 -6.06 0.92 6.91
N ARG A 7 -7.31 1.17 6.52
CA ARG A 7 -8.51 0.86 7.33
C ARG A 7 -9.31 -0.24 6.66
N ASN A 8 -9.79 -1.19 7.47
CA ASN A 8 -10.71 -2.25 7.06
C ASN A 8 -10.33 -2.89 5.69
N PRO A 9 -9.18 -3.60 5.61
CA PRO A 9 -8.75 -4.26 4.37
C PRO A 9 -9.78 -5.27 3.84
N GLN A 10 -10.62 -5.84 4.70
CA GLN A 10 -11.69 -6.76 4.32
C GLN A 10 -12.74 -6.08 3.44
N ARG A 11 -13.23 -4.89 3.83
CA ARG A 11 -14.19 -4.13 3.02
C ARG A 11 -13.60 -3.80 1.65
N SER A 12 -12.34 -3.37 1.60
CA SER A 12 -11.66 -3.07 0.33
C SER A 12 -11.49 -4.31 -0.54
N ALA A 13 -11.17 -5.47 0.05
CA ALA A 13 -11.10 -6.74 -0.67
C ALA A 13 -12.47 -7.12 -1.28
N LEU A 14 -13.56 -7.00 -0.50
CA LEU A 14 -14.92 -7.27 -1.00
C LEU A 14 -15.33 -6.35 -2.15
N ILE A 15 -14.98 -5.06 -2.07
CA ILE A 15 -15.20 -4.11 -3.17
C ILE A 15 -14.44 -4.54 -4.42
N CYS A 16 -13.17 -4.95 -4.29
CA CYS A 16 -12.40 -5.46 -5.43
C CYS A 16 -13.02 -6.71 -6.06
N VAL A 17 -13.56 -7.63 -5.26
CA VAL A 17 -14.29 -8.81 -5.78
C VAL A 17 -15.52 -8.37 -6.56
N ALA A 18 -16.35 -7.49 -5.99
CA ALA A 18 -17.55 -7.00 -6.66
C ALA A 18 -17.22 -6.29 -7.98
N VAL A 19 -16.21 -5.40 -7.99
CA VAL A 19 -15.73 -4.72 -9.20
C VAL A 19 -15.21 -5.72 -10.24
N THR A 20 -14.47 -6.74 -9.80
CA THR A 20 -13.96 -7.80 -10.69
C THR A 20 -15.11 -8.53 -11.38
N VAL A 21 -16.12 -8.98 -10.62
CA VAL A 21 -17.27 -9.72 -11.15
C VAL A 21 -18.05 -8.87 -12.15
N VAL A 22 -18.35 -7.62 -11.79
CA VAL A 22 -19.07 -6.70 -12.69
C VAL A 22 -18.25 -6.44 -13.96
N ALA A 23 -16.96 -6.16 -13.84
CA ALA A 23 -16.09 -5.92 -14.99
C ALA A 23 -16.05 -7.13 -15.94
N TRP A 24 -15.87 -8.33 -15.42
CA TRP A 24 -15.92 -9.55 -16.25
C TRP A 24 -17.28 -9.80 -16.89
N ALA A 25 -18.38 -9.48 -16.20
CA ALA A 25 -19.72 -9.56 -16.79
C ALA A 25 -19.88 -8.60 -17.98
N PHE A 26 -19.35 -7.36 -17.88
CA PHE A 26 -19.36 -6.41 -18.99
C PHE A 26 -18.47 -6.83 -20.15
N VAL A 27 -17.29 -7.41 -19.87
CA VAL A 27 -16.42 -7.98 -20.92
C VAL A 27 -17.13 -9.13 -21.63
N ALA A 28 -17.72 -10.06 -20.88
CA ALA A 28 -18.46 -11.20 -21.44
C ALA A 28 -19.67 -10.73 -22.26
N TRP A 29 -20.41 -9.75 -21.76
CA TRP A 29 -21.56 -9.18 -22.47
C TRP A 29 -21.15 -8.49 -23.78
N GLY A 30 -20.08 -7.68 -23.75
CA GLY A 30 -19.55 -7.05 -24.96
C GLY A 30 -19.06 -8.08 -25.99
N ALA A 31 -18.41 -9.16 -25.53
CA ALA A 31 -17.97 -10.24 -26.40
C ALA A 31 -19.15 -11.00 -27.03
N LEU A 32 -20.23 -11.23 -26.27
CA LEU A 32 -21.46 -11.84 -26.79
C LEU A 32 -22.13 -10.93 -27.82
N GLU A 33 -22.20 -9.62 -27.59
CA GLU A 33 -22.74 -8.67 -28.57
C GLU A 33 -21.95 -8.66 -29.88
N MET A 34 -20.61 -8.64 -29.81
CA MET A 34 -19.76 -8.75 -31.01
C MET A 34 -20.03 -10.06 -31.76
N HIS A 35 -20.13 -11.16 -31.02
CA HIS A 35 -20.40 -12.47 -31.60
C HIS A 35 -21.76 -12.52 -32.31
N MET A 36 -22.80 -11.93 -31.71
CA MET A 36 -24.15 -11.87 -32.29
C MET A 36 -24.24 -10.91 -33.48
N ALA A 37 -23.54 -9.77 -33.44
CA ALA A 37 -23.51 -8.80 -34.52
C ALA A 37 -22.65 -9.25 -35.71
N GLY A 38 -21.70 -10.17 -35.49
CA GLY A 38 -20.73 -10.60 -36.49
C GLY A 38 -19.61 -9.58 -36.77
N GLU A 39 -19.65 -8.42 -36.11
CA GLU A 39 -18.67 -7.34 -36.22
C GLU A 39 -18.54 -6.57 -34.89
N GLU A 40 -17.44 -5.83 -34.74
CA GLU A 40 -17.26 -4.93 -33.60
C GLU A 40 -18.20 -3.73 -33.72
N THR A 41 -19.16 -3.62 -32.81
CA THR A 41 -19.96 -2.40 -32.68
C THR A 41 -19.28 -1.41 -31.73
N LEU A 42 -19.53 -0.11 -31.92
CA LEU A 42 -19.07 0.93 -30.97
C LEU A 42 -19.49 0.61 -29.52
N GLY A 43 -20.70 0.06 -29.34
CA GLY A 43 -21.23 -0.31 -28.04
C GLY A 43 -20.46 -1.45 -27.38
N SER A 44 -20.12 -2.50 -28.13
CA SER A 44 -19.37 -3.64 -27.61
C SER A 44 -17.91 -3.33 -27.36
N GLY A 45 -17.26 -2.59 -28.27
CA GLY A 45 -15.88 -2.13 -28.09
C GLY A 45 -15.71 -1.25 -26.86
N LEU A 46 -16.64 -0.33 -26.62
CA LEU A 46 -16.63 0.52 -25.42
C LEU A 46 -16.80 -0.30 -24.12
N LYS A 47 -17.73 -1.28 -24.10
CA LYS A 47 -17.97 -2.15 -22.93
C LYS A 47 -16.72 -2.96 -22.58
N ILE A 48 -16.10 -3.58 -23.58
CA ILE A 48 -14.88 -4.37 -23.38
C ILE A 48 -13.73 -3.44 -22.95
N GLY A 49 -13.49 -2.35 -23.69
CA GLY A 49 -12.38 -1.44 -23.44
C GLY A 49 -12.41 -0.81 -22.04
N LEU A 50 -13.58 -0.32 -21.59
CA LEU A 50 -13.73 0.27 -20.26
C LEU A 50 -13.68 -0.77 -19.14
N ALA A 51 -14.20 -1.98 -19.37
CA ALA A 51 -14.26 -3.01 -18.34
C ALA A 51 -12.98 -3.83 -18.21
N LEU A 52 -12.14 -3.89 -19.25
CA LEU A 52 -10.91 -4.70 -19.23
C LEU A 52 -9.91 -4.22 -18.16
N LEU A 53 -9.75 -2.90 -18.02
CA LEU A 53 -8.84 -2.32 -17.04
C LEU A 53 -9.21 -2.69 -15.59
N PRO A 54 -10.45 -2.45 -15.10
CA PRO A 54 -10.85 -2.91 -13.77
C PRO A 54 -10.86 -4.43 -13.64
N ALA A 55 -11.17 -5.20 -14.70
CA ALA A 55 -11.11 -6.67 -14.68
C ALA A 55 -9.70 -7.20 -14.37
N ILE A 56 -8.65 -6.48 -14.76
CA ILE A 56 -7.25 -6.84 -14.50
C ILE A 56 -6.75 -6.25 -13.17
N LEU A 57 -7.05 -4.97 -12.90
CA LEU A 57 -6.52 -4.28 -11.72
C LEU A 57 -7.20 -4.73 -10.42
N ALA A 58 -8.50 -5.01 -10.44
CA ALA A 58 -9.24 -5.34 -9.23
C ALA A 58 -8.79 -6.69 -8.59
N PRO A 59 -8.51 -7.77 -9.34
CA PRO A 59 -7.90 -8.99 -8.76
C PRO A 59 -6.54 -8.75 -8.11
N ALA A 60 -5.68 -7.95 -8.74
CA ALA A 60 -4.37 -7.61 -8.18
C ALA A 60 -4.51 -6.81 -6.86
N MET A 61 -5.44 -5.87 -6.83
CA MET A 61 -5.78 -5.10 -5.62
C MET A 61 -6.42 -5.98 -4.55
N PHE A 62 -7.31 -6.92 -4.92
CA PHE A 62 -7.87 -7.91 -4.01
C PHE A 62 -6.77 -8.72 -3.32
N TYR A 63 -5.83 -9.26 -4.09
CA TYR A 63 -4.70 -10.00 -3.54
C TYR A 63 -3.88 -9.16 -2.55
N ASN A 64 -3.65 -7.88 -2.88
CA ASN A 64 -2.97 -6.95 -1.98
C ASN A 64 -3.75 -6.73 -0.67
N PHE A 65 -5.07 -6.52 -0.72
CA PHE A 65 -5.90 -6.37 0.48
C PHE A 65 -6.02 -7.67 1.28
N TRP A 66 -6.08 -8.83 0.62
CA TRP A 66 -6.07 -10.14 1.27
C TRP A 66 -4.77 -10.38 2.04
N ARG A 67 -3.62 -10.03 1.46
CA ARG A 67 -2.35 -10.01 2.20
C ARG A 67 -2.39 -9.04 3.38
N GLY A 68 -2.99 -7.87 3.20
CA GLY A 68 -3.25 -6.91 4.29
C GLY A 68 -4.05 -7.53 5.43
N MET A 69 -5.12 -8.27 5.13
CA MET A 69 -5.91 -8.98 6.15
C MET A 69 -5.06 -10.00 6.92
N LYS A 70 -4.18 -10.75 6.23
CA LYS A 70 -3.26 -11.69 6.90
C LYS A 70 -2.29 -10.99 7.84
N VAL A 71 -1.76 -9.83 7.44
CA VAL A 71 -0.90 -9.00 8.29
C VAL A 71 -1.67 -8.51 9.51
N PHE A 72 -2.90 -8.01 9.34
CA PHE A 72 -3.74 -7.58 10.47
C PHE A 72 -4.01 -8.72 11.46
N ALA A 73 -4.34 -9.90 10.94
CA ALA A 73 -4.58 -11.08 11.78
C ALA A 73 -3.30 -11.51 12.52
N ALA A 74 -2.14 -11.49 11.86
CA ALA A 74 -0.85 -11.79 12.48
C ALA A 74 -0.50 -10.80 13.61
N ILE A 75 -0.66 -9.49 13.36
CA ILE A 75 -0.43 -8.46 14.36
C ILE A 75 -1.34 -8.66 15.58
N ARG A 76 -2.63 -8.97 15.37
CA ARG A 76 -3.58 -9.22 16.47
C ARG A 76 -3.25 -10.47 17.29
N ARG A 77 -2.63 -11.48 16.66
CA ARG A 77 -2.09 -12.67 17.34
C ARG A 77 -0.80 -12.38 18.12
N GLY A 78 -0.23 -11.18 18.02
CA GLY A 78 1.02 -10.80 18.68
C GLY A 78 2.28 -11.19 17.90
N GLU A 79 2.17 -11.54 16.60
CA GLU A 79 3.34 -11.87 15.79
C GLU A 79 4.22 -10.63 15.58
N ASN A 80 5.50 -10.72 15.97
CA ASN A 80 6.47 -9.63 15.90
C ASN A 80 6.08 -8.38 16.71
N GLU A 81 5.30 -8.55 17.78
CA GLU A 81 4.95 -7.48 18.70
C GLU A 81 6.19 -6.92 19.42
N ILE A 82 6.30 -5.60 19.48
CA ILE A 82 7.29 -4.87 20.28
C ILE A 82 6.65 -4.30 21.54
N GLY A 83 5.41 -3.81 21.41
CA GLY A 83 4.61 -3.31 22.51
C GLY A 83 3.14 -3.25 22.16
N ARG A 84 2.31 -3.56 23.16
CA ARG A 84 0.86 -3.54 23.09
C ARG A 84 0.29 -2.90 24.33
N TRP A 85 -0.71 -2.04 24.14
CA TRP A 85 -1.48 -1.45 25.24
C TRP A 85 -2.85 -1.00 24.73
N THR A 86 -3.75 -0.71 25.67
CA THR A 86 -5.07 -0.15 25.37
C THR A 86 -5.12 1.28 25.90
N ALA A 87 -5.39 2.24 25.01
CA ALA A 87 -5.70 3.61 25.41
C ALA A 87 -7.17 3.68 25.81
N THR A 88 -7.45 3.98 27.07
CA THR A 88 -8.80 4.10 27.61
C THR A 88 -9.58 5.24 26.94
N ALA A 89 -10.90 5.23 27.05
CA ALA A 89 -11.73 6.32 26.51
C ALA A 89 -11.36 7.71 27.09
N ALA A 90 -11.01 7.76 28.37
CA ALA A 90 -10.57 8.99 29.05
C ALA A 90 -9.21 9.48 28.51
N GLU A 91 -8.24 8.56 28.38
CA GLU A 91 -6.93 8.90 27.78
C GLU A 91 -7.09 9.35 26.32
N LEU A 92 -7.96 8.72 25.54
CA LEU A 92 -8.23 9.12 24.16
C LEU A 92 -8.86 10.52 24.06
N ALA A 93 -9.76 10.86 24.98
CA ALA A 93 -10.36 12.20 25.03
C ALA A 93 -9.30 13.26 25.36
N GLU A 94 -8.45 12.99 26.35
CA GLU A 94 -7.33 13.85 26.71
C GLU A 94 -6.32 14.01 25.57
N PHE A 95 -5.94 12.90 24.93
CA PHE A 95 -5.10 12.91 23.74
C PHE A 95 -5.70 13.77 22.63
N SER A 96 -6.99 13.61 22.34
CA SER A 96 -7.66 14.34 21.27
C SER A 96 -7.67 15.86 21.51
N ALA A 97 -7.79 16.30 22.77
CA ALA A 97 -7.73 17.72 23.10
C ALA A 97 -6.32 18.29 22.84
N ASN A 98 -5.27 17.58 23.27
CA ASN A 98 -3.88 17.98 23.05
C ASN A 98 -3.50 17.92 21.57
N ASP A 99 -3.93 16.89 20.85
CA ASP A 99 -3.66 16.71 19.43
C ASP A 99 -4.28 17.83 18.60
N HIS A 100 -5.48 18.30 18.97
CA HIS A 100 -6.12 19.44 18.33
C HIS A 100 -5.29 20.72 18.49
N ALA A 101 -4.80 21.00 19.71
CA ALA A 101 -3.93 22.15 19.96
C ALA A 101 -2.64 22.08 19.12
N ARG A 102 -2.06 20.89 18.96
CA ARG A 102 -0.87 20.70 18.13
C ARG A 102 -1.15 20.81 16.63
N ASN A 103 -2.29 20.31 16.17
CA ASN A 103 -2.72 20.43 14.77
C ASN A 103 -2.87 21.91 14.36
N ALA A 104 -3.25 22.79 15.31
CA ALA A 104 -3.36 24.23 15.08
C ALA A 104 -2.01 24.93 14.81
N LEU A 105 -0.87 24.29 15.14
CA LEU A 105 0.46 24.87 14.94
C LEU A 105 0.95 24.83 13.48
N GLY A 106 0.23 24.18 12.57
CA GLY A 106 0.55 24.18 11.14
C GLY A 106 0.51 22.80 10.48
N ARG A 107 0.67 22.79 9.16
CA ARG A 107 0.50 21.58 8.33
C ARG A 107 1.50 20.47 8.67
N GLU A 108 2.75 20.80 8.99
CA GLU A 108 3.74 19.78 9.40
C GLU A 108 3.42 19.10 10.73
N ASN A 109 2.55 19.70 11.54
CA ASN A 109 2.11 19.18 12.82
C ASN A 109 0.76 18.45 12.74
N LEU A 110 0.17 18.31 11.55
CA LEU A 110 -1.07 17.56 11.38
C LEU A 110 -0.84 16.08 11.68
N ASN A 111 -1.63 15.55 12.62
CA ASN A 111 -1.62 14.13 12.92
C ASN A 111 -2.29 13.35 11.78
N MET A 112 -1.56 12.37 11.25
CA MET A 112 -2.07 11.44 10.24
C MET A 112 -3.12 10.48 10.79
N TRP A 113 -3.09 10.23 12.10
CA TRP A 113 -4.13 9.48 12.77
C TRP A 113 -5.18 10.42 13.37
N THR A 114 -6.45 10.11 13.11
CA THR A 114 -7.59 10.83 13.69
C THR A 114 -8.27 9.90 14.69
N PRO A 115 -8.29 10.24 15.99
CA PRO A 115 -9.06 9.51 16.98
C PRO A 115 -10.54 9.42 16.58
N PRO A 116 -11.26 8.32 16.91
CA PRO A 116 -12.68 8.25 16.66
C PRO A 116 -13.42 9.31 17.47
N ARG A 117 -14.43 9.94 16.87
CA ARG A 117 -15.25 10.98 17.52
C ARG A 117 -15.91 10.51 18.81
N ARG A 118 -16.26 9.23 18.89
CA ARG A 118 -16.76 8.56 20.08
C ARG A 118 -15.82 7.40 20.39
N PRO A 119 -14.94 7.51 21.39
CA PRO A 119 -14.07 6.40 21.75
C PRO A 119 -14.93 5.23 22.25
N PRO A 120 -14.59 3.99 21.86
CA PRO A 120 -15.27 2.81 22.38
C PRO A 120 -15.09 2.71 23.90
N PRO A 121 -16.09 2.22 24.67
CA PRO A 121 -16.00 2.12 26.13
C PRO A 121 -14.79 1.32 26.63
N GLN A 122 -14.44 0.25 25.91
CA GLN A 122 -13.28 -0.60 26.19
C GLN A 122 -11.92 0.04 25.83
N GLY A 123 -11.91 1.25 25.27
CA GLY A 123 -10.71 1.88 24.74
C GLY A 123 -10.26 1.32 23.38
N ILE A 124 -9.14 1.82 22.89
CA ILE A 124 -8.55 1.42 21.61
C ILE A 124 -7.25 0.67 21.87
N GLU A 125 -7.17 -0.55 21.35
CA GLU A 125 -5.95 -1.33 21.36
C GLU A 125 -4.92 -0.75 20.37
N ILE A 126 -3.68 -0.65 20.81
CA ILE A 126 -2.54 -0.15 20.07
C ILE A 126 -1.47 -1.23 20.09
N ILE A 127 -1.07 -1.71 18.92
CA ILE A 127 -0.06 -2.76 18.76
C ILE A 127 1.05 -2.25 17.85
N PHE A 128 2.26 -2.13 18.38
CA PHE A 128 3.46 -1.83 17.61
C PHE A 128 4.15 -3.13 17.20
N VAL A 129 4.48 -3.23 15.92
CA VAL A 129 5.26 -4.31 15.33
C VAL A 129 6.51 -3.76 14.66
N ALA A 130 7.41 -4.64 14.23
CA ALA A 130 8.70 -4.26 13.64
C ALA A 130 8.63 -3.20 12.52
N ASP A 131 7.55 -3.21 11.72
CA ASP A 131 7.39 -2.39 10.53
C ASP A 131 6.16 -1.46 10.54
N GLY A 132 5.47 -1.34 11.66
CA GLY A 132 4.22 -0.59 11.71
C GLY A 132 3.57 -0.48 13.07
N VAL A 133 2.43 0.17 13.07
CA VAL A 133 1.54 0.27 14.23
C VAL A 133 0.09 0.03 13.80
N LEU A 134 -0.61 -0.81 14.54
CA LEU A 134 -2.05 -1.01 14.42
C LEU A 134 -2.74 -0.27 15.57
N VAL A 135 -3.56 0.73 15.23
CA VAL A 135 -4.35 1.53 16.19
C VAL A 135 -5.82 1.22 15.95
N GLY A 136 -6.37 0.36 16.80
CA GLY A 136 -7.68 -0.27 16.60
C GLY A 136 -7.73 -1.06 15.30
N ASP A 137 -8.43 -0.51 14.31
CA ASP A 137 -8.57 -1.10 12.97
C ASP A 137 -7.77 -0.35 11.89
N THR A 138 -6.88 0.56 12.28
CA THR A 138 -6.07 1.37 11.35
C THR A 138 -4.60 1.00 11.45
N TYR A 139 -4.04 0.51 10.35
CA TYR A 139 -2.62 0.19 10.26
C TYR A 139 -1.83 1.33 9.60
N PHE A 140 -0.73 1.73 10.23
CA PHE A 140 0.24 2.66 9.68
C PHE A 140 1.59 1.95 9.50
N ALA A 141 2.08 1.92 8.25
CA ALA A 141 3.42 1.43 7.97
C ALA A 141 4.46 2.43 8.48
N LEU A 142 5.41 1.96 9.27
CA LEU A 142 6.50 2.74 9.86
C LEU A 142 7.82 2.41 9.16
N ILE A 143 7.88 2.73 7.86
CA ILE A 143 9.01 2.42 6.99
C ILE A 143 9.90 3.66 6.78
N THR A 144 11.20 3.47 6.58
CA THR A 144 12.17 4.56 6.37
C THR A 144 12.48 4.84 4.89
N THR A 145 11.83 4.12 3.98
CA THR A 145 12.06 4.19 2.53
C THR A 145 10.75 4.21 1.74
N GLY A 146 10.83 4.62 0.47
CA GLY A 146 9.68 4.71 -0.42
C GLY A 146 9.03 6.10 -0.43
N MET A 147 7.84 6.17 -1.01
CA MET A 147 7.08 7.43 -1.16
C MET A 147 6.54 7.94 0.17
N PHE A 148 6.20 7.05 1.11
CA PHE A 148 5.83 7.40 2.47
C PHE A 148 6.91 6.87 3.40
N LYS A 149 7.50 7.74 4.21
CA LYS A 149 8.56 7.36 5.14
C LYS A 149 8.41 8.07 6.47
N ILE A 150 8.86 7.43 7.53
CA ILE A 150 9.08 8.08 8.81
C ILE A 150 10.53 8.59 8.88
N THR A 151 10.71 9.71 9.57
CA THR A 151 12.01 10.32 9.86
C THR A 151 11.94 10.92 11.26
N GLY A 152 12.71 10.41 12.20
CA GLY A 152 12.66 10.82 13.59
C GLY A 152 11.47 10.24 14.35
N VAL A 153 11.76 9.74 15.54
CA VAL A 153 10.79 9.29 16.53
C VAL A 153 11.13 9.95 17.86
N ARG A 154 10.11 10.32 18.65
CA ARG A 154 10.29 10.87 19.99
C ARG A 154 9.05 10.65 20.84
N ILE A 155 9.20 10.69 22.15
CA ILE A 155 8.08 10.79 23.09
C ILE A 155 7.74 12.26 23.31
N LEU A 156 6.47 12.59 23.25
CA LEU A 156 5.90 13.86 23.69
C LEU A 156 5.37 13.67 25.10
N SER A 157 6.02 14.26 26.10
CA SER A 157 5.72 14.10 27.53
C SER A 157 4.67 15.09 28.05
N GLU A 158 3.66 15.41 27.25
CA GLU A 158 2.54 16.27 27.67
C GLU A 158 1.60 15.54 28.66
N SER A 159 0.42 16.11 28.96
CA SER A 159 -0.49 15.57 29.98
C SER A 159 -0.83 14.07 29.79
N LEU A 160 -0.97 13.64 28.52
CA LEU A 160 -0.90 12.24 28.12
C LEU A 160 0.32 12.03 27.19
N PRO A 161 1.25 11.12 27.55
CA PRO A 161 2.38 10.82 26.68
C PRO A 161 1.95 10.27 25.32
N ALA A 162 2.66 10.65 24.26
CA ALA A 162 2.44 10.13 22.91
C ALA A 162 3.76 9.85 22.20
N ILE A 163 3.82 8.75 21.44
CA ILE A 163 4.94 8.50 20.52
C ILE A 163 4.65 9.25 19.23
N ALA A 164 5.54 10.18 18.88
CA ALA A 164 5.46 10.99 17.68
C ALA A 164 6.50 10.56 16.66
N PHE A 165 6.03 10.18 15.48
CA PHE A 165 6.85 9.98 14.30
C PHE A 165 6.68 11.19 13.38
N ARG A 166 7.78 11.78 12.93
CA ARG A 166 7.68 12.71 11.81
C ARG A 166 7.61 11.90 10.53
N THR A 167 6.73 12.29 9.64
CA THR A 167 6.40 11.56 8.41
C THR A 167 6.67 12.43 7.19
N GLY A 168 7.06 11.80 6.09
CA GLY A 168 7.30 12.45 4.81
C GLY A 168 6.60 11.68 3.70
N ALA A 169 5.87 12.39 2.86
CA ALA A 169 5.24 11.86 1.66
C ALA A 169 5.83 12.57 0.43
N THR A 170 6.43 11.82 -0.48
CA THR A 170 6.93 12.35 -1.76
C THR A 170 6.07 11.82 -2.90
N TRP A 171 5.54 12.71 -3.73
CA TRP A 171 4.75 12.35 -4.92
C TRP A 171 5.11 13.25 -6.10
N MET A 172 4.75 12.79 -7.30
CA MET A 172 4.93 13.55 -8.53
C MET A 172 3.57 14.08 -9.00
N HIS A 173 3.50 15.36 -9.33
CA HIS A 173 2.32 16.00 -9.91
C HIS A 173 2.80 16.97 -10.99
N GLU A 174 2.22 16.93 -12.19
CA GLU A 174 2.60 17.81 -13.31
C GLU A 174 4.12 17.87 -13.54
N HIS A 175 4.80 16.73 -13.52
CA HIS A 175 6.26 16.63 -13.67
C HIS A 175 7.10 17.28 -12.56
N ARG A 176 6.49 17.78 -11.48
CA ARG A 176 7.17 18.31 -10.29
C ARG A 176 7.12 17.32 -9.15
N VAL A 177 8.23 17.22 -8.40
CA VAL A 177 8.31 16.40 -7.19
C VAL A 177 7.89 17.23 -5.99
N HIS A 178 6.79 16.84 -5.35
CA HIS A 178 6.29 17.46 -4.14
C HIS A 178 6.65 16.60 -2.93
N THR A 179 6.97 17.26 -1.82
CA THR A 179 7.16 16.60 -0.53
C THR A 179 6.28 17.26 0.51
N ALA A 180 5.40 16.49 1.15
CA ALA A 180 4.70 16.91 2.37
C ALA A 180 5.40 16.31 3.58
N VAL A 181 5.45 17.10 4.64
CA VAL A 181 5.84 16.65 5.98
C VAL A 181 4.59 16.64 6.84
N GLY A 182 4.46 15.65 7.71
CA GLY A 182 3.40 15.59 8.72
C GLY A 182 3.88 14.88 9.98
N ALA A 183 2.96 14.57 10.88
CA ALA A 183 3.25 13.80 12.09
C ALA A 183 2.29 12.60 12.20
N LEU A 184 2.76 11.50 12.77
CA LEU A 184 1.91 10.44 13.30
C LEU A 184 2.12 10.41 14.81
N ARG A 185 1.10 10.76 15.58
CA ARG A 185 1.15 10.76 17.04
C ARG A 185 0.19 9.70 17.56
N ILE A 186 0.75 8.75 18.31
CA ILE A 186 0.02 7.62 18.89
C ILE A 186 0.06 7.73 20.42
N PRO A 187 -1.09 7.74 21.11
CA PRO A 187 -1.13 7.88 22.56
C PRO A 187 -0.52 6.67 23.26
N VAL A 188 0.17 6.93 24.36
CA VAL A 188 0.72 5.93 25.26
C VAL A 188 -0.15 5.91 26.51
N SER A 189 -0.70 4.74 26.82
CA SER A 189 -1.41 4.60 28.09
C SER A 189 -0.45 4.83 29.26
N ARG A 190 -0.92 5.44 30.35
CA ARG A 190 -0.09 5.73 31.53
C ARG A 190 0.55 4.46 32.12
N ALA A 191 -0.15 3.33 32.02
CA ALA A 191 0.34 2.03 32.47
C ALA A 191 1.40 1.40 31.54
N ALA A 192 1.60 1.95 30.33
CA ALA A 192 2.40 1.34 29.26
C ALA A 192 3.78 2.00 29.07
N SER A 193 4.29 2.75 30.05
CA SER A 193 5.56 3.49 29.94
C SER A 193 6.75 2.60 29.54
N ALA A 194 6.89 1.43 30.15
CA ALA A 194 7.95 0.48 29.82
C ALA A 194 7.82 -0.11 28.40
N ALA A 195 6.59 -0.38 27.94
CA ALA A 195 6.34 -0.84 26.58
C ALA A 195 6.65 0.26 25.57
N ALA A 196 6.25 1.50 25.85
CA ALA A 196 6.55 2.65 25.01
C ALA A 196 8.05 2.92 24.89
N ALA A 197 8.83 2.75 25.96
CA ALA A 197 10.29 2.86 25.92
C ALA A 197 10.93 1.83 24.97
N ARG A 198 10.45 0.57 24.98
CA ARG A 198 10.92 -0.45 24.02
C ARG A 198 10.58 -0.09 22.58
N VAL A 199 9.36 0.39 22.35
CA VAL A 199 8.91 0.85 21.02
C VAL A 199 9.78 2.01 20.54
N LEU A 200 10.01 3.01 21.38
CA LEU A 200 10.89 4.14 21.06
C LEU A 200 12.29 3.66 20.68
N GLY A 201 12.95 2.87 21.53
CA GLY A 201 14.30 2.38 21.26
C GLY A 201 14.41 1.45 20.04
N HIS A 202 13.34 0.74 19.67
CA HIS A 202 13.30 0.04 18.37
C HIS A 202 13.28 1.02 17.21
N PHE A 203 12.35 1.98 17.20
CA PHE A 203 12.19 2.87 16.07
C PHE A 203 13.31 3.92 15.95
N GLU A 204 14.01 4.26 17.03
CA GLU A 204 15.24 5.06 16.98
C GLU A 204 16.34 4.32 16.20
N ARG A 205 16.52 3.02 16.46
CA ARG A 205 17.46 2.17 15.71
C ARG A 205 17.02 1.96 14.25
N VAL A 206 15.72 1.91 13.99
CA VAL A 206 15.18 1.88 12.62
C VAL A 206 15.47 3.18 11.87
N ASP A 207 15.24 4.34 12.51
CA ASP A 207 15.50 5.67 11.95
C ASP A 207 17.00 5.87 11.67
N ALA A 208 17.86 5.42 12.60
CA ALA A 208 19.31 5.36 12.46
C ALA A 208 19.79 4.34 11.39
N ARG A 209 18.88 3.52 10.84
CA ARG A 209 19.13 2.43 9.89
C ARG A 209 20.06 1.33 10.41
N GLU A 210 20.10 1.14 11.73
CA GLU A 210 20.74 -0.01 12.36
C GLU A 210 19.90 -1.27 12.17
N ILE A 211 18.57 -1.11 12.19
CA ILE A 211 17.61 -2.18 11.93
C ILE A 211 16.96 -1.96 10.56
N ILE A 212 17.18 -2.91 9.65
CA ILE A 212 16.47 -2.95 8.37
C ILE A 212 15.15 -3.70 8.58
N VAL A 213 14.10 -2.92 8.68
CA VAL A 213 12.72 -3.41 8.76
C VAL A 213 12.34 -4.12 7.44
N ASN A 214 11.88 -5.37 7.56
CA ASN A 214 11.40 -6.21 6.46
C ASN A 214 12.41 -6.32 5.28
N PRO A 215 13.57 -6.96 5.48
CA PRO A 215 14.63 -7.01 4.46
C PRO A 215 14.22 -7.76 3.19
N GLY A 216 13.19 -8.60 3.26
CA GLY A 216 12.63 -9.35 2.13
C GLY A 216 11.69 -8.53 1.23
N PHE A 217 11.22 -7.37 1.67
CA PHE A 217 10.16 -6.60 0.98
C PHE A 217 10.50 -6.24 -0.46
N TYR A 218 11.67 -5.63 -0.69
CA TYR A 218 12.11 -5.26 -2.04
C TYR A 218 12.60 -6.47 -2.84
N ARG A 219 13.21 -7.46 -2.17
CA ARG A 219 13.65 -8.70 -2.82
C ARG A 219 12.46 -9.44 -3.42
N GLY A 220 11.35 -9.54 -2.70
CA GLY A 220 10.13 -10.18 -3.18
C GLY A 220 9.56 -9.48 -4.44
N ARG A 221 9.50 -8.15 -4.45
CA ARG A 221 9.02 -7.39 -5.63
C ARG A 221 9.95 -7.50 -6.82
N MET A 222 11.27 -7.49 -6.57
CA MET A 222 12.26 -7.72 -7.60
C MET A 222 12.07 -9.09 -8.25
N LEU A 223 11.86 -10.14 -7.44
CA LEU A 223 11.59 -11.49 -7.95
C LEU A 223 10.29 -11.54 -8.76
N VAL A 224 9.21 -10.89 -8.29
CA VAL A 224 7.95 -10.81 -9.04
C VAL A 224 8.18 -10.21 -10.43
N GLY A 225 8.90 -9.09 -10.52
CA GLY A 225 9.22 -8.48 -11.82
C GLY A 225 10.11 -9.36 -12.69
N LEU A 226 11.16 -9.96 -12.11
CA LEU A 226 12.10 -10.83 -12.84
C LEU A 226 11.46 -12.13 -13.35
N PHE A 227 10.52 -12.72 -12.59
CA PHE A 227 9.79 -13.92 -13.04
C PHE A 227 8.61 -13.58 -13.95
N GLY A 228 7.94 -12.45 -13.75
CA GLY A 228 6.81 -12.07 -14.58
C GLY A 228 7.21 -11.59 -15.97
N ALA A 229 8.34 -10.90 -16.10
CA ALA A 229 8.83 -10.43 -17.40
C ALA A 229 8.97 -11.54 -18.47
N PRO A 230 9.68 -12.67 -18.22
CA PRO A 230 9.79 -13.74 -19.20
C PRO A 230 8.45 -14.40 -19.54
N ILE A 231 7.50 -14.45 -18.59
CA ILE A 231 6.15 -14.97 -18.84
C ILE A 231 5.43 -14.08 -19.87
N PHE A 232 5.46 -12.76 -19.69
CA PHE A 232 4.82 -11.84 -20.65
C PHE A 232 5.56 -11.77 -21.99
N PHE A 233 6.89 -11.87 -22.00
CA PHE A 233 7.62 -11.98 -23.27
C PHE A 233 7.34 -13.29 -24.00
N ALA A 234 7.08 -14.39 -23.29
CA ALA A 234 6.61 -15.63 -23.92
C ALA A 234 5.23 -15.45 -24.57
N VAL A 235 4.32 -14.69 -23.95
CA VAL A 235 3.04 -14.31 -24.59
C VAL A 235 3.26 -13.52 -25.88
N ALA A 236 4.18 -12.56 -25.88
CA ALA A 236 4.53 -11.83 -27.09
C ALA A 236 5.14 -12.73 -28.18
N ALA A 237 6.02 -13.65 -27.79
CA ALA A 237 6.62 -14.63 -28.71
C ALA A 237 5.55 -15.54 -29.32
N VAL A 238 4.56 -15.99 -28.54
CA VAL A 238 3.40 -16.74 -29.06
C VAL A 238 2.63 -15.90 -30.08
N GLY A 239 2.31 -14.65 -29.77
CA GLY A 239 1.65 -13.74 -30.72
C GLY A 239 2.46 -13.58 -32.02
N PHE A 240 3.78 -13.46 -31.93
CA PHE A 240 4.66 -13.39 -33.10
C PHE A 240 4.65 -14.68 -33.93
N THR A 241 4.71 -15.84 -33.28
CA THR A 241 4.65 -17.14 -33.96
C THR A 241 3.31 -17.35 -34.67
N LEU A 242 2.19 -16.98 -34.04
CA LEU A 242 0.87 -17.05 -34.64
C LEU A 242 0.78 -16.17 -35.90
N LYS A 243 1.29 -14.93 -35.81
CA LYS A 243 1.34 -14.00 -36.95
C LYS A 243 2.15 -14.55 -38.12
N LEU A 244 3.31 -15.16 -37.86
CA LEU A 244 4.16 -15.73 -38.91
C LEU A 244 3.54 -16.94 -39.61
N THR A 245 2.77 -17.76 -38.88
CA THR A 245 2.17 -18.97 -39.45
C THR A 245 0.96 -18.71 -40.35
N GLY A 246 0.47 -17.47 -40.46
CA GLY A 246 -0.69 -17.12 -41.28
C GLY A 246 -1.97 -17.87 -40.89
N ARG A 247 -2.02 -18.44 -39.67
CA ARG A 247 -3.10 -19.32 -39.21
C ARG A 247 -4.39 -18.59 -38.84
N TYR A 248 -4.36 -17.27 -38.78
CA TYR A 248 -5.49 -16.42 -38.45
C TYR A 248 -5.74 -15.45 -39.61
N ASN A 249 -6.98 -15.41 -40.10
CA ASN A 249 -7.43 -14.42 -41.09
C ASN A 249 -7.30 -13.00 -40.48
N ASP A 250 -6.95 -12.03 -41.32
CA ASP A 250 -6.71 -10.61 -40.97
C ASP A 250 -7.87 -9.90 -40.24
N SER A 251 -9.05 -10.52 -40.11
CA SER A 251 -10.21 -9.90 -39.48
C SER A 251 -10.11 -9.76 -37.95
N ASP A 252 -9.27 -10.56 -37.29
CA ASP A 252 -9.03 -10.47 -35.83
C ASP A 252 -7.51 -10.48 -35.53
N ASP A 253 -6.87 -9.31 -35.38
CA ASP A 253 -5.43 -9.18 -35.06
C ASP A 253 -5.09 -9.55 -33.59
N VAL A 254 -5.62 -10.68 -33.13
CA VAL A 254 -5.32 -11.30 -31.82
C VAL A 254 -3.81 -11.48 -31.66
N SER A 255 -3.12 -11.86 -32.74
CA SER A 255 -1.67 -12.03 -32.76
C SER A 255 -0.95 -10.71 -32.44
N GLY A 256 -1.34 -9.61 -33.08
CA GLY A 256 -0.83 -8.27 -32.78
C GLY A 256 -1.10 -7.84 -31.35
N LEU A 257 -2.30 -8.09 -30.84
CA LEU A 257 -2.68 -7.77 -29.46
C LEU A 257 -1.83 -8.54 -28.43
N LEU A 258 -1.58 -9.83 -28.64
CA LEU A 258 -0.69 -10.64 -27.78
C LEU A 258 0.75 -10.10 -27.78
N ILE A 259 1.27 -9.69 -28.94
CA ILE A 259 2.60 -9.07 -29.06
C ILE A 259 2.66 -7.79 -28.23
N VAL A 260 1.69 -6.87 -28.41
CA VAL A 260 1.65 -5.58 -27.71
C VAL A 260 1.53 -5.78 -26.20
N ILE A 261 0.59 -6.62 -25.75
CA ILE A 261 0.40 -6.91 -24.32
C ILE A 261 1.67 -7.51 -23.72
N GLY A 262 2.26 -8.52 -24.37
CA GLY A 262 3.43 -9.20 -23.84
C GLY A 262 4.65 -8.29 -23.74
N ILE A 263 4.88 -7.41 -24.73
CA ILE A 263 5.98 -6.43 -24.69
C ILE A 263 5.74 -5.37 -23.61
N LEU A 264 4.54 -4.78 -23.55
CA LEU A 264 4.22 -3.71 -22.59
C LEU A 264 4.28 -4.23 -21.15
N LEU A 265 3.65 -5.36 -20.86
CA LEU A 265 3.65 -5.95 -19.52
C LEU A 265 5.02 -6.50 -19.15
N GLY A 266 5.74 -7.13 -20.08
CA GLY A 266 7.11 -7.60 -19.86
C GLY A 266 8.06 -6.46 -19.51
N GLY A 267 8.00 -5.36 -20.26
CA GLY A 267 8.76 -4.13 -19.99
C GLY A 267 8.39 -3.52 -18.63
N ALA A 268 7.10 -3.39 -18.32
CA ALA A 268 6.64 -2.87 -17.03
C ALA A 268 7.16 -3.72 -15.85
N MET A 269 7.19 -5.06 -15.98
CA MET A 269 7.70 -5.96 -14.95
C MET A 269 9.22 -5.78 -14.73
N LEU A 270 10.00 -5.55 -15.79
CA LEU A 270 11.42 -5.22 -15.67
C LEU A 270 11.64 -3.86 -14.99
N VAL A 271 10.85 -2.84 -15.34
CA VAL A 271 10.90 -1.53 -14.68
C VAL A 271 10.59 -1.64 -13.19
N LEU A 272 9.58 -2.43 -12.83
CA LEU A 272 9.25 -2.72 -11.43
C LEU A 272 10.39 -3.44 -10.70
N ALA A 273 11.04 -4.42 -11.34
CA ALA A 273 12.19 -5.11 -10.78
C ALA A 273 13.36 -4.16 -10.52
N LEU A 274 13.68 -3.30 -11.50
CA LEU A 274 14.74 -2.31 -11.41
C LEU A 274 14.45 -1.28 -10.31
N ALA A 275 13.22 -0.78 -10.24
CA ALA A 275 12.79 0.15 -9.20
C ALA A 275 12.88 -0.48 -7.80
N ALA A 276 12.43 -1.74 -7.65
CA ALA A 276 12.54 -2.48 -6.40
C ALA A 276 14.00 -2.71 -5.99
N TRP A 277 14.88 -3.05 -6.94
CA TRP A 277 16.31 -3.19 -6.71
C TRP A 277 16.95 -1.86 -6.25
N TRP A 278 16.63 -0.76 -6.94
CA TRP A 278 17.16 0.57 -6.62
C TRP A 278 16.72 1.03 -5.22
N LEU A 279 15.43 0.88 -4.88
CA LEU A 279 14.90 1.20 -3.56
C LEU A 279 15.48 0.29 -2.46
N GLY A 280 15.64 -1.01 -2.74
CA GLY A 280 16.30 -1.93 -1.82
C GLY A 280 17.76 -1.57 -1.55
N ARG A 281 18.48 -1.09 -2.56
CA ARG A 281 19.84 -0.56 -2.39
C ARG A 281 19.85 0.74 -1.59
N ALA A 282 18.87 1.62 -1.82
CA ALA A 282 18.72 2.87 -1.08
C ALA A 282 18.45 2.62 0.43
N GLN A 283 17.69 1.59 0.76
CA GLN A 283 17.41 1.19 2.15
C GLN A 283 18.68 0.80 2.92
N ARG A 284 19.66 0.19 2.24
CA ARG A 284 20.93 -0.27 2.84
C ARG A 284 21.98 0.83 2.97
N ARG A 285 21.80 1.98 2.31
CA ARG A 285 22.76 3.10 2.43
C ARG A 285 22.57 3.73 3.80
N LYS A 286 23.64 3.89 4.59
CA LYS A 286 23.58 4.67 5.84
C LYS A 286 23.18 6.12 5.54
N PRO A 287 22.42 6.80 6.42
CA PRO A 287 22.19 8.23 6.27
C PRO A 287 23.56 8.93 6.27
N ARG A 288 23.78 9.90 5.35
CA ARG A 288 24.91 10.81 5.52
C ARG A 288 24.63 11.60 6.81
N ALA A 289 25.62 11.66 7.71
CA ALA A 289 25.53 12.47 8.93
C ALA A 289 25.10 13.90 8.51
N ARG A 290 24.03 14.39 9.14
CA ARG A 290 23.51 15.74 8.95
C ARG A 290 24.09 16.67 9.99
#